data_AF-A0A7R9K568-F1
#
_entry.id   AF-A0A7R9K568-F1
#
_cell.length_a   1.000
_cell.length_b   1.000
_cell.length_c   1.000
_cell.angle_alpha   90.00
_cell.angle_beta   90.00
_cell.angle_gamma   90.00
#
_symmetry.space_group_name_H-M   'P 1'
#
loop_
_entity.id
_entity.type
_entity.pdbx_description
1 polymer ?
#
loop_
_entity_poly.entity_id
_entity_poly.type
_entity_poly.pdbx_seq_one_letter_code
_entity_poly.pdbx_strand_id
1 'polypeptide(L)'
;MQTDEGETQAARQHEARRRALARRRAQADQYKNKGRGTPPPVTGRRHENVQTEKFLEELLERPSETEASCQTDPFLDRPVSPPFIPAVVTAEAETQVYPGELFDFNGEVEPILDLLVGKTLEQSIAEVIEEEQEMLKALQHGEQMGQQTKKEVQDKQKSGANEDSEAENDSSQGVLSLEYLPETLPDVLAGLKHAGYNINDIKTDFGEDIMPWLLKEVQNELKHMVSSKDILTDIVREIVETRGEVYRVMKDEDAEILDLGSDDESAKKDEETREQEENPNQDLENVDQNIASDETNKDMEQMEDCEISYKNQRELESKMSEHNKEDLDDNKEIVDEEDTNNDLKLSARVEENETGSVKHLIPEISEIEDKKTQDNGEVES
;
A
#
# COMPACT_ATOMS: atom_id res chain seq x y z
N MET A 1 1.20 -24.09 84.76
CA MET A 1 0.37 -22.95 84.28
C MET A 1 0.54 -22.86 82.78
N GLN A 2 -0.40 -23.41 82.03
CA GLN A 2 -0.55 -23.19 80.58
C GLN A 2 -2.05 -23.03 80.36
N THR A 3 -2.47 -21.80 80.07
CA THR A 3 -3.85 -21.44 79.77
C THR A 3 -4.04 -21.58 78.26
N ASP A 4 -4.74 -22.64 77.87
CA ASP A 4 -5.24 -22.86 76.52
C ASP A 4 -6.61 -22.16 76.44
N GLU A 5 -6.60 -20.86 76.11
CA GLU A 5 -7.83 -20.12 75.80
C GLU A 5 -8.13 -20.31 74.32
N GLY A 6 -9.14 -21.13 74.02
CA GLY A 6 -9.60 -21.37 72.66
C GLY A 6 -10.01 -20.07 71.98
N GLU A 7 -9.26 -19.68 70.95
CA GLU A 7 -9.49 -18.46 70.18
C GLU A 7 -10.95 -18.38 69.68
N THR A 8 -11.66 -17.33 70.11
CA THR A 8 -13.05 -17.03 69.73
C THR A 8 -13.19 -17.02 68.20
N GLN A 9 -14.30 -17.52 67.66
CA GLN A 9 -14.55 -17.57 66.20
C GLN A 9 -14.33 -16.22 65.50
N ALA A 10 -14.60 -15.10 66.20
CA ALA A 10 -14.34 -13.75 65.72
C ALA A 10 -12.84 -13.45 65.51
N ALA A 11 -11.95 -13.98 66.36
CA ALA A 11 -10.50 -13.82 66.22
C ALA A 11 -9.98 -14.56 64.98
N ARG A 12 -10.48 -15.78 64.71
CA ARG A 12 -10.16 -16.52 63.47
C ARG A 12 -10.64 -15.80 62.22
N GLN A 13 -11.84 -15.22 62.24
CA GLN A 13 -12.35 -14.44 61.12
C GLN A 13 -11.53 -13.16 60.89
N HIS A 14 -11.12 -12.47 61.96
CA HIS A 14 -10.26 -11.29 61.88
C HIS A 14 -8.86 -11.64 61.33
N GLU A 15 -8.27 -12.74 61.77
CA GLU A 15 -6.99 -13.22 61.26
C GLU A 15 -7.09 -13.66 59.79
N ALA A 16 -8.15 -14.38 59.41
CA ALA A 16 -8.40 -14.77 58.03
C ALA A 16 -8.55 -13.55 57.10
N ARG A 17 -9.27 -12.51 57.56
CA ARG A 17 -9.42 -11.24 56.82
C ARG A 17 -8.09 -10.50 56.69
N ARG A 18 -7.27 -10.47 57.75
CA ARG A 18 -5.91 -9.90 57.72
C ARG A 18 -5.01 -10.65 56.73
N ARG A 19 -5.06 -11.98 56.73
CA ARG A 19 -4.29 -12.84 55.81
C ARG A 19 -4.75 -12.66 54.36
N ALA A 20 -6.06 -12.54 54.10
CA ALA A 20 -6.59 -12.27 52.76
C ALA A 20 -6.15 -10.90 52.23
N LEU A 21 -6.19 -9.86 53.08
CA LEU A 21 -5.75 -8.52 52.70
C LEU A 21 -4.23 -8.48 52.39
N ALA A 22 -3.42 -9.20 53.17
CA ALA A 22 -1.98 -9.33 52.94
C ALA A 22 -1.68 -10.06 51.61
N ARG A 23 -2.42 -11.13 51.28
CA ARG A 23 -2.31 -11.81 49.98
C ARG A 23 -2.67 -10.89 48.82
N ARG A 24 -3.75 -10.10 48.95
CA ARG A 24 -4.15 -9.14 47.91
C ARG A 24 -3.10 -8.04 47.68
N ARG A 25 -2.46 -7.56 48.76
CA ARG A 25 -1.40 -6.55 48.68
C ARG A 25 -0.13 -7.12 48.03
N ALA A 26 0.28 -8.33 48.41
CA ALA A 26 1.41 -9.02 47.80
C ALA A 26 1.20 -9.27 46.29
N GLN A 27 -0.01 -9.64 45.87
CA GLN A 27 -0.35 -9.77 44.44
C GLN A 27 -0.26 -8.42 43.71
N ALA A 28 -0.80 -7.34 44.29
CA ALA A 28 -0.73 -6.00 43.69
C ALA A 28 0.72 -5.49 43.55
N ASP A 29 1.59 -5.74 44.53
CA ASP A 29 3.01 -5.36 44.47
C ASP A 29 3.77 -6.17 43.41
N GLN A 30 3.41 -7.45 43.19
CA GLN A 30 3.94 -8.26 42.08
C GLN A 30 3.55 -7.71 40.71
N TYR A 31 2.31 -7.24 40.51
CA TYR A 31 1.88 -6.63 39.25
C TYR A 31 2.51 -5.25 39.02
N LYS A 32 2.67 -4.42 40.06
CA LYS A 32 3.34 -3.11 39.94
C LYS A 32 4.81 -3.23 39.57
N ASN A 33 5.52 -4.24 40.08
CA ASN A 33 6.93 -4.46 39.75
C ASN A 33 7.14 -5.09 38.37
N LYS A 34 6.11 -5.71 37.76
CA LYS A 34 6.17 -6.22 36.38
C LYS A 34 6.09 -5.14 35.29
N GLY A 35 5.57 -3.95 35.62
CA GLY A 35 5.38 -2.85 34.65
C GLY A 35 6.48 -1.78 34.64
N ARG A 36 7.50 -1.88 35.52
CA ARG A 36 8.58 -0.89 35.67
C ARG A 36 9.98 -1.46 35.46
N GLY A 37 10.09 -2.70 34.99
CA GLY A 37 11.36 -3.37 34.73
C GLY A 37 11.61 -3.55 33.24
N THR A 38 12.88 -3.72 32.86
CA THR A 38 13.29 -4.23 31.55
C THR A 38 12.44 -5.46 31.20
N PRO A 39 11.90 -5.55 29.98
CA PRO A 39 11.05 -6.68 29.56
C PRO A 39 11.74 -8.03 29.83
N PRO A 40 10.99 -9.12 30.05
CA PRO A 40 11.58 -10.43 30.28
C PRO A 40 12.37 -10.91 29.03
N PRO A 41 13.47 -11.65 29.21
CA PRO A 41 14.25 -12.17 28.10
C PRO A 41 13.44 -13.16 27.25
N VAL A 42 13.63 -13.06 25.93
CA VAL A 42 13.10 -14.02 24.96
C VAL A 42 13.64 -15.42 25.26
N THR A 43 12.79 -16.44 25.12
CA THR A 43 13.11 -17.84 25.41
C THR A 43 14.39 -18.27 24.67
N GLY A 44 15.37 -18.79 25.43
CA GLY A 44 16.67 -19.20 24.91
C GLY A 44 17.78 -18.13 24.95
N ARG A 45 17.46 -16.88 25.31
CA ARG A 45 18.44 -15.79 25.47
C ARG A 45 18.58 -15.39 26.94
N ARG A 46 19.79 -15.05 27.36
CA ARG A 46 20.07 -14.52 28.71
C ARG A 46 20.37 -13.03 28.58
N HIS A 47 19.77 -12.20 29.44
CA HIS A 47 20.17 -10.80 29.53
C HIS A 47 21.53 -10.68 30.24
N GLU A 48 22.43 -9.92 29.64
CA GLU A 48 23.71 -9.55 30.21
C GLU A 48 23.68 -8.06 30.55
N ASN A 49 24.27 -7.70 31.68
CA ASN A 49 24.32 -6.30 32.10
C ASN A 49 25.46 -5.61 31.35
N VAL A 50 25.11 -4.87 30.30
CA VAL A 50 26.06 -4.04 29.55
C VAL A 50 26.17 -2.67 30.23
N GLN A 51 27.40 -2.15 30.31
CA GLN A 51 27.67 -0.83 30.85
C GLN A 51 27.12 0.25 29.90
N THR A 52 25.90 0.73 30.14
CA THR A 52 25.25 1.79 29.33
C THR A 52 25.52 3.20 29.83
N GLU A 53 26.15 3.35 31.00
CA GLU A 53 26.53 4.65 31.53
C GLU A 53 27.83 5.16 30.88
N LYS A 54 27.95 6.49 30.81
CA LYS A 54 29.08 7.16 30.17
C LYS A 54 30.38 6.86 30.95
N PHE A 55 31.17 5.93 30.43
CA PHE A 55 32.51 5.63 30.95
C PHE A 55 33.52 6.63 30.36
N LEU A 56 34.14 7.44 31.20
CA LEU A 56 35.25 8.31 30.82
C LEU A 56 36.55 7.57 31.14
N GLU A 57 37.30 7.21 30.10
CA GLU A 57 38.64 6.65 30.26
C GLU A 57 39.66 7.79 30.37
N GLU A 58 40.46 7.76 31.43
CA GLU A 58 41.59 8.67 31.56
C GLU A 58 42.72 8.16 30.66
N LEU A 59 42.88 8.80 29.50
CA LEU A 59 44.01 8.54 28.61
C LEU A 59 45.29 9.02 29.33
N LEU A 60 46.07 8.07 29.84
CA LEU A 60 47.34 8.32 30.55
C LEU A 60 48.44 8.84 29.62
N GLU A 61 48.31 8.57 28.31
CA GLU A 61 49.27 8.99 27.30
C GLU A 61 48.86 10.33 26.68
N ARG A 62 49.66 11.37 26.94
CA ARG A 62 49.50 12.67 26.29
C ARG A 62 50.02 12.56 24.84
N PRO A 63 49.26 12.97 23.82
CA PRO A 63 49.73 12.94 22.44
C PRO A 63 51.00 13.80 22.28
N SER A 64 51.85 13.46 21.31
CA SER A 64 53.09 14.17 21.06
C SER A 64 52.83 15.64 20.73
N GLU A 65 53.17 16.54 21.65
CA GLU A 65 53.08 17.98 21.45
C GLU A 65 54.31 18.47 20.69
N THR A 66 54.10 19.16 19.58
CA THR A 66 55.19 19.81 18.85
C THR A 66 55.23 21.28 19.27
N GLU A 67 56.35 21.72 19.83
CA GLU A 67 56.53 23.13 20.18
C GLU A 67 56.80 23.95 18.91
N ALA A 68 55.83 24.77 18.50
CA ALA A 68 56.02 25.79 17.47
C ALA A 68 56.47 27.09 18.15
N SER A 69 57.72 27.50 17.97
CA SER A 69 58.19 28.82 18.40
C SER A 69 57.79 29.86 17.36
N CYS A 70 56.95 30.81 17.74
CA CYS A 70 56.67 31.99 16.94
C CYS A 70 57.60 33.11 17.39
N GLN A 71 58.46 33.60 16.49
CA GLN A 71 59.22 34.83 16.72
C GLN A 71 58.23 36.00 16.74
N THR A 72 57.97 36.54 17.93
CA THR A 72 57.12 37.71 18.11
C THR A 72 57.85 38.97 17.61
N ASP A 73 57.27 39.65 16.63
CA ASP A 73 57.66 41.02 16.26
C ASP A 73 57.40 41.94 17.46
N PRO A 74 58.33 42.82 17.87
CA PRO A 74 58.09 43.80 18.92
C PRO A 74 56.88 44.69 18.60
N PHE A 75 55.74 44.35 19.19
CA PHE A 75 54.52 45.15 19.37
C PHE A 75 54.45 46.43 18.52
N LEU A 76 53.92 46.32 17.30
CA LEU A 76 53.26 47.46 16.68
C LEU A 76 51.93 47.67 17.40
N ASP A 77 51.70 48.87 17.93
CA ASP A 77 50.45 49.22 18.59
C ASP A 77 49.29 49.00 17.61
N ARG A 78 48.42 48.03 17.94
CA ARG A 78 47.18 47.81 17.21
C ARG A 78 46.40 49.13 17.23
N PRO A 79 45.94 49.66 16.08
CA PRO A 79 45.08 50.83 16.08
C PRO A 79 43.87 50.56 16.99
N VAL A 80 43.41 51.59 17.70
CA VAL A 80 42.27 51.47 18.61
C VAL A 80 41.12 50.77 17.91
N SER A 81 40.58 49.73 18.54
CA SER A 81 39.46 48.98 17.98
C SER A 81 38.31 49.95 17.69
N PRO A 82 37.73 49.93 16.48
CA PRO A 82 36.65 50.85 16.13
C PRO A 82 35.52 50.71 17.15
N PRO A 83 34.88 51.83 17.55
CA PRO A 83 33.78 51.79 18.51
C PRO A 83 32.64 50.93 17.95
N PHE A 84 32.09 50.06 18.78
CA PHE A 84 30.95 49.24 18.41
C PHE A 84 29.72 50.13 18.16
N ILE A 85 29.21 50.10 16.94
CA ILE A 85 27.95 50.73 16.55
C ILE A 85 26.92 49.60 16.44
N PRO A 86 25.91 49.53 17.34
CA PRO A 86 24.86 48.54 17.21
C PRO A 86 24.08 48.78 15.91
N ALA A 87 23.81 47.72 15.16
CA ALA A 87 22.95 47.80 13.98
C ALA A 87 21.55 48.24 14.43
N VAL A 88 21.07 49.36 13.89
CA VAL A 88 19.69 49.81 14.11
C VAL A 88 18.78 48.90 13.30
N VAL A 89 18.18 47.90 13.95
CA VAL A 89 17.22 47.00 13.31
C VAL A 89 15.84 47.66 13.32
N THR A 90 15.62 48.58 12.38
CA THR A 90 14.29 49.13 12.07
C THR A 90 13.80 48.63 10.71
N ALA A 91 14.17 47.40 10.35
CA ALA A 91 13.63 46.73 9.18
C ALA A 91 12.31 46.05 9.60
N GLU A 92 11.21 46.77 9.43
CA GLU A 92 9.87 46.17 9.55
C GLU A 92 9.67 45.25 8.34
N ALA A 93 9.52 43.95 8.60
CA ALA A 93 9.22 42.94 7.59
C ALA A 93 7.91 42.27 7.98
N GLU A 94 6.92 42.33 7.10
CA GLU A 94 5.68 41.57 7.23
C GLU A 94 5.77 40.31 6.38
N THR A 95 5.31 39.20 6.95
CA THR A 95 5.13 37.93 6.24
C THR A 95 3.65 37.61 6.25
N GLN A 96 3.02 37.66 5.08
CA GLN A 96 1.62 37.33 4.87
C GLN A 96 1.53 36.06 4.03
N VAL A 97 0.67 35.14 4.45
CA VAL A 97 0.36 33.94 3.66
C VAL A 97 -0.86 34.20 2.80
N TYR A 98 -0.77 33.90 1.51
CA TYR A 98 -1.85 34.13 0.55
C TYR A 98 -2.82 32.93 0.49
N PRO A 99 -4.10 33.15 0.13
CA PRO A 99 -5.05 32.06 -0.02
C PRO A 99 -4.58 31.09 -1.11
N GLY A 100 -4.39 29.81 -0.73
CA GLY A 100 -3.92 28.74 -1.62
C GLY A 100 -2.45 28.35 -1.47
N GLU A 101 -1.67 29.04 -0.63
CA GLU A 101 -0.24 28.75 -0.44
C GLU A 101 0.03 27.60 0.56
N LEU A 102 -0.87 27.40 1.54
CA LEU A 102 -0.67 26.43 2.63
C LEU A 102 -1.37 25.08 2.44
N PHE A 103 -2.38 25.02 1.57
CA PHE A 103 -3.27 23.87 1.49
C PHE A 103 -3.01 23.06 0.22
N ASP A 104 -2.39 21.90 0.39
CA ASP A 104 -2.34 20.88 -0.64
C ASP A 104 -3.49 19.90 -0.44
N PHE A 105 -4.45 19.92 -1.37
CA PHE A 105 -5.61 19.04 -1.30
C PHE A 105 -5.23 17.56 -1.35
N ASN A 106 -4.19 17.21 -2.11
CA ASN A 106 -3.82 15.81 -2.33
C ASN A 106 -3.20 15.19 -1.07
N GLY A 107 -2.32 15.92 -0.37
CA GLY A 107 -1.75 15.45 0.90
C GLY A 107 -2.77 15.41 2.04
N GLU A 108 -3.67 16.38 2.11
CA GLU A 108 -4.65 16.46 3.21
C GLU A 108 -5.82 15.48 3.06
N VAL A 109 -6.13 15.04 1.83
CA VAL A 109 -7.22 14.07 1.57
C VAL A 109 -6.78 12.62 1.79
N GLU A 110 -5.49 12.31 1.69
CA GLU A 110 -4.91 10.97 1.89
C GLU A 110 -5.34 10.31 3.22
N PRO A 111 -5.18 10.93 4.40
CA PRO A 111 -5.59 10.30 5.66
C PRO A 111 -7.12 10.11 5.80
N ILE A 112 -7.91 10.93 5.11
CA ILE A 112 -9.37 10.81 5.09
C ILE A 112 -9.79 9.60 4.26
N LEU A 113 -9.17 9.42 3.09
CA LEU A 113 -9.43 8.30 2.21
C LEU A 113 -8.98 6.99 2.86
N ASP A 114 -7.80 6.94 3.47
CA ASP A 114 -7.29 5.75 4.17
C ASP A 114 -8.25 5.30 5.27
N LEU A 115 -8.76 6.25 6.06
CA LEU A 115 -9.70 5.93 7.12
C LEU A 115 -11.05 5.44 6.57
N LEU A 116 -11.53 6.04 5.47
CA LEU A 116 -12.80 5.67 4.87
C LEU A 116 -12.73 4.28 4.20
N VAL A 117 -11.66 4.01 3.45
CA VAL A 117 -11.42 2.70 2.84
C VAL A 117 -11.18 1.65 3.92
N GLY A 118 -10.37 1.95 4.94
CA GLY A 118 -10.13 1.04 6.07
C GLY A 118 -11.41 0.68 6.81
N LYS A 119 -12.24 1.68 7.15
CA LYS A 119 -13.54 1.47 7.82
C LYS A 119 -14.51 0.64 6.99
N THR A 120 -14.63 0.94 5.70
CA THR A 120 -15.57 0.22 4.82
C THR A 120 -15.15 -1.23 4.63
N LEU A 121 -13.85 -1.49 4.51
CA LEU A 121 -13.32 -2.84 4.38
C LEU A 121 -13.44 -3.64 5.68
N GLU A 122 -13.13 -3.02 6.83
CA GLU A 122 -13.33 -3.63 8.16
C GLU A 122 -14.80 -4.01 8.38
N GLN A 123 -15.72 -3.10 8.05
CA GLN A 123 -17.16 -3.35 8.17
C GLN A 123 -17.62 -4.47 7.23
N SER A 124 -17.19 -4.45 5.96
CA SER A 124 -17.55 -5.48 4.98
C SER A 124 -17.11 -6.87 5.43
N ILE A 125 -15.89 -6.99 5.97
CA ILE A 125 -15.39 -8.28 6.50
C ILE A 125 -16.18 -8.71 7.74
N ALA A 126 -16.48 -7.78 8.65
CA ALA A 126 -17.24 -8.09 9.85
C ALA A 126 -18.65 -8.61 9.54
N GLU A 127 -19.34 -7.97 8.58
CA GLU A 127 -20.68 -8.37 8.12
C GLU A 127 -20.66 -9.77 7.51
N VAL A 128 -19.70 -10.08 6.62
CA VAL A 128 -19.58 -11.42 6.01
C VAL A 128 -19.34 -12.49 7.07
N ILE A 129 -18.47 -12.23 8.05
CA ILE A 129 -18.20 -13.18 9.14
C ILE A 129 -19.45 -13.40 9.99
N GLU A 130 -20.22 -12.34 10.27
CA GLU A 130 -21.47 -12.45 11.03
C GLU A 130 -22.51 -13.29 10.28
N GLU A 131 -22.70 -13.04 8.99
CA GLU A 131 -23.61 -13.82 8.13
C GLU A 131 -23.23 -15.30 8.04
N GLU A 132 -21.94 -15.61 7.87
CA GLU A 132 -21.45 -17.00 7.86
C GLU A 132 -21.70 -17.70 9.19
N GLN A 133 -21.48 -17.01 10.32
CA GLN A 133 -21.76 -17.57 11.64
C GLN A 133 -23.26 -17.81 11.85
N GLU A 134 -24.13 -16.93 11.37
CA GLU A 134 -25.57 -17.12 11.43
C GLU A 134 -26.02 -18.31 10.57
N MET A 135 -25.46 -18.47 9.38
CA MET A 135 -25.73 -19.63 8.51
C MET A 135 -25.33 -20.94 9.19
N LEU A 136 -24.15 -21.00 9.80
CA LEU A 136 -23.69 -22.19 10.54
C LEU A 136 -24.59 -22.50 11.74
N LYS A 137 -25.03 -21.49 12.49
CA LYS A 137 -25.98 -21.67 13.60
C LYS A 137 -27.33 -22.17 13.10
N ALA A 138 -27.82 -21.65 11.98
CA ALA A 138 -29.07 -22.11 11.37
C ALA A 138 -28.98 -23.57 10.91
N LEU A 139 -27.84 -23.96 10.31
CA LEU A 139 -27.57 -25.35 9.91
C LEU A 139 -27.57 -26.28 11.13
N GLN A 140 -26.84 -25.92 12.20
CA GLN A 140 -26.81 -26.69 13.46
C GLN A 140 -28.21 -26.79 14.09
N HIS A 141 -29.00 -25.72 14.04
CA HIS A 141 -30.38 -25.75 14.54
C HIS A 141 -31.27 -26.68 13.69
N GLY A 142 -31.12 -26.66 12.37
CA GLY A 142 -31.79 -27.58 11.45
C GLY A 142 -31.41 -29.04 11.70
N GLU A 143 -30.12 -29.32 11.94
CA GLU A 143 -29.65 -30.66 12.29
C GLU A 143 -30.20 -31.13 13.64
N GLN A 144 -30.25 -30.27 14.65
CA GLN A 144 -30.84 -30.60 15.96
C GLN A 144 -32.33 -30.91 15.83
N MET A 145 -33.07 -30.11 15.08
CA MET A 145 -34.49 -30.36 14.79
C MET A 145 -34.67 -31.67 14.02
N GLY A 146 -33.83 -31.93 13.00
CA GLY A 146 -33.83 -33.19 12.25
C GLY A 146 -33.49 -34.42 13.10
N GLN A 147 -32.62 -34.29 14.10
CA GLN A 147 -32.34 -35.36 15.05
C GLN A 147 -33.50 -35.59 16.02
N GLN A 148 -34.21 -34.54 16.44
CA GLN A 148 -35.41 -34.67 17.26
C GLN A 148 -36.54 -35.36 16.50
N THR A 149 -36.81 -34.94 15.26
CA THR A 149 -37.82 -35.60 14.42
C THR A 149 -37.45 -37.04 14.09
N LYS A 150 -36.17 -37.35 13.80
CA LYS A 150 -35.73 -38.75 13.60
C LYS A 150 -35.94 -39.62 14.84
N LYS A 151 -35.67 -39.10 16.05
CA LYS A 151 -35.97 -39.82 17.30
C LYS A 151 -37.48 -40.02 17.46
N GLU A 152 -38.27 -38.99 17.20
CA GLU A 152 -39.73 -39.06 17.32
C GLU A 152 -40.36 -40.02 16.29
N VAL A 153 -39.83 -40.07 15.06
CA VAL A 153 -40.22 -41.03 14.01
C VAL A 153 -39.77 -42.43 14.38
N GLN A 154 -38.56 -42.62 14.92
CA GLN A 154 -38.10 -43.94 15.38
C GLN A 154 -38.94 -44.46 16.55
N ASP A 155 -39.37 -43.59 17.46
CA ASP A 155 -40.27 -43.92 18.55
C ASP A 155 -41.69 -44.24 18.02
N LYS A 156 -42.16 -43.53 16.98
CA LYS A 156 -43.43 -43.84 16.28
C LYS A 156 -43.36 -45.14 15.47
N GLN A 157 -42.26 -45.45 14.78
CA GLN A 157 -42.06 -46.72 14.06
C GLN A 157 -42.00 -47.93 15.01
N LYS A 158 -41.39 -47.79 16.19
CA LYS A 158 -41.46 -48.83 17.25
C LYS A 158 -42.88 -49.01 17.81
N SER A 159 -43.73 -47.99 17.67
CA SER A 159 -45.11 -47.96 18.18
C SER A 159 -46.17 -48.29 17.11
N GLY A 160 -45.83 -48.22 15.82
CA GLY A 160 -46.78 -48.18 14.72
C GLY A 160 -46.33 -49.02 13.53
N ALA A 161 -46.36 -50.35 13.68
CA ALA A 161 -46.12 -51.28 12.58
C ALA A 161 -47.32 -51.40 11.59
N ASN A 162 -48.15 -50.36 11.43
CA ASN A 162 -49.41 -50.45 10.68
C ASN A 162 -49.75 -49.28 9.74
N GLU A 163 -48.89 -48.25 9.53
CA GLU A 163 -49.26 -47.04 8.74
C GLU A 163 -48.17 -46.54 7.76
N ASP A 164 -47.30 -47.40 7.22
CA ASP A 164 -46.08 -46.96 6.48
C ASP A 164 -46.24 -46.70 4.95
N SER A 165 -47.41 -46.90 4.33
CA SER A 165 -47.53 -46.81 2.86
C SER A 165 -47.72 -45.39 2.30
N GLU A 166 -48.09 -44.41 3.13
CA GLU A 166 -48.41 -43.04 2.66
C GLU A 166 -47.18 -42.10 2.72
N ALA A 167 -46.24 -42.32 3.64
CA ALA A 167 -45.05 -41.48 3.82
C ALA A 167 -43.95 -41.70 2.75
N GLU A 168 -43.92 -42.89 2.12
CA GLU A 168 -42.98 -43.19 1.03
C GLU A 168 -43.30 -42.40 -0.24
N ASN A 169 -44.59 -42.17 -0.52
CA ASN A 169 -45.02 -41.42 -1.71
C ASN A 169 -44.69 -39.93 -1.60
N ASP A 170 -44.85 -39.30 -0.44
CA ASP A 170 -44.48 -37.89 -0.22
C ASP A 170 -42.95 -37.69 -0.30
N SER A 171 -42.17 -38.65 0.21
CA SER A 171 -40.70 -38.61 0.12
C SER A 171 -40.21 -38.81 -1.32
N SER A 172 -40.89 -39.66 -2.10
CA SER A 172 -40.53 -39.93 -3.50
C SER A 172 -40.75 -38.73 -4.42
N GLN A 173 -41.80 -37.93 -4.19
CA GLN A 173 -42.09 -36.73 -5.00
C GLN A 173 -41.02 -35.65 -4.83
N GLY A 174 -40.46 -35.50 -3.63
CA GLY A 174 -39.36 -34.58 -3.37
C GLY A 174 -38.12 -34.93 -4.18
N VAL A 175 -37.69 -36.20 -4.16
CA VAL A 175 -36.51 -36.67 -4.88
C VAL A 175 -36.66 -36.52 -6.40
N LEU A 176 -37.85 -36.82 -6.93
CA LEU A 176 -38.15 -36.67 -8.36
C LEU A 176 -38.13 -35.20 -8.83
N SER A 177 -38.59 -34.27 -7.99
CA SER A 177 -38.57 -32.83 -8.33
C SER A 177 -37.14 -32.26 -8.40
N LEU A 178 -36.24 -32.77 -7.55
CA LEU A 178 -34.82 -32.38 -7.53
C LEU A 178 -34.04 -32.93 -8.74
N GLU A 179 -34.41 -34.09 -9.27
CA GLU A 179 -33.82 -34.66 -10.49
C GLU A 179 -34.26 -33.90 -11.75
N TYR A 180 -35.49 -33.40 -11.79
CA TYR A 180 -36.08 -32.75 -12.97
C TYR A 180 -35.79 -31.23 -13.11
N LEU A 181 -35.50 -30.55 -11.99
CA LEU A 181 -35.15 -29.13 -11.97
C LEU A 181 -33.88 -28.78 -12.77
N PRO A 182 -32.74 -29.48 -12.64
CA PRO A 182 -31.53 -29.14 -13.39
C PRO A 182 -31.68 -29.43 -14.89
N GLU A 183 -32.58 -30.34 -15.29
CA GLU A 183 -32.86 -30.62 -16.70
C GLU A 183 -33.70 -29.52 -17.36
N THR A 184 -34.61 -28.89 -16.60
CA THR A 184 -35.53 -27.85 -17.13
C THR A 184 -35.02 -26.41 -16.95
N LEU A 185 -34.07 -26.18 -16.03
CA LEU A 185 -33.48 -24.87 -15.76
C LEU A 185 -32.80 -24.22 -17.00
N PRO A 186 -31.99 -24.94 -17.80
CA PRO A 186 -31.31 -24.35 -18.95
C PRO A 186 -32.30 -23.86 -20.02
N ASP A 187 -33.39 -24.58 -20.23
CA ASP A 187 -34.43 -24.23 -21.20
C ASP A 187 -35.25 -23.02 -20.74
N VAL A 188 -35.56 -22.93 -19.44
CA VAL A 188 -36.22 -21.74 -18.86
C VAL A 188 -35.30 -20.52 -18.92
N LEU A 189 -34.01 -20.67 -18.63
CA LEU A 189 -33.03 -19.59 -18.71
C LEU A 189 -32.80 -19.14 -20.16
N ALA A 190 -32.78 -20.07 -21.12
CA ALA A 190 -32.72 -19.74 -22.54
C ALA A 190 -33.99 -18.98 -22.98
N GLY A 191 -35.17 -19.44 -22.56
CA GLY A 191 -36.45 -18.77 -22.80
C GLY A 191 -36.49 -17.36 -22.21
N LEU A 192 -36.00 -17.18 -20.98
CA LEU A 192 -35.95 -15.90 -20.29
C LEU A 192 -34.98 -14.92 -20.98
N LYS A 193 -33.82 -15.42 -21.42
CA LYS A 193 -32.84 -14.66 -22.21
C LYS A 193 -33.43 -14.21 -23.55
N HIS A 194 -34.18 -15.07 -24.24
CA HIS A 194 -34.87 -14.71 -25.49
C HIS A 194 -36.04 -13.75 -25.27
N ALA A 195 -36.69 -13.82 -24.10
CA ALA A 195 -37.72 -12.87 -23.67
C ALA A 195 -37.15 -11.51 -23.22
N GLY A 196 -35.82 -11.36 -23.20
CA GLY A 196 -35.14 -10.11 -22.85
C GLY A 196 -35.02 -9.86 -21.35
N TYR A 197 -35.35 -10.85 -20.50
CA TYR A 197 -35.13 -10.74 -19.06
C TYR A 197 -33.72 -11.23 -18.72
N ASN A 198 -32.90 -10.27 -18.26
CA ASN A 198 -31.53 -10.40 -17.76
C ASN A 198 -30.42 -10.69 -18.80
N ILE A 199 -29.28 -10.02 -18.56
CA ILE A 199 -28.00 -9.93 -19.30
C ILE A 199 -27.78 -8.58 -20.01
N ASN A 200 -28.84 -7.85 -20.40
CA ASN A 200 -28.68 -6.56 -21.10
C ASN A 200 -28.98 -5.30 -20.28
N ASP A 201 -29.57 -5.43 -19.08
CA ASP A 201 -29.87 -4.26 -18.23
C ASP A 201 -28.59 -3.53 -17.82
N ILE A 202 -27.55 -4.25 -17.39
CA ILE A 202 -26.25 -3.65 -16.98
C ILE A 202 -25.62 -2.80 -18.10
N LYS A 203 -25.74 -3.22 -19.37
CA LYS A 203 -25.19 -2.47 -20.51
C LYS A 203 -26.05 -1.27 -20.89
N THR A 204 -27.37 -1.39 -20.70
CA THR A 204 -28.34 -0.32 -20.94
C THR A 204 -28.22 0.73 -19.84
N ASP A 205 -28.13 0.31 -18.58
CA ASP A 205 -27.91 1.16 -17.40
C ASP A 205 -26.58 1.92 -17.50
N PHE A 206 -25.49 1.25 -17.92
CA PHE A 206 -24.21 1.93 -18.16
C PHE A 206 -24.33 3.00 -19.27
N GLY A 207 -25.12 2.71 -20.30
CA GLY A 207 -25.41 3.64 -21.39
C GLY A 207 -26.25 4.84 -20.97
N GLU A 208 -27.19 4.65 -20.05
CA GLU A 208 -28.14 5.68 -19.62
C GLU A 208 -27.62 6.53 -18.46
N ASP A 209 -26.90 5.95 -17.51
CA ASP A 209 -26.42 6.66 -16.32
C ASP A 209 -25.02 7.24 -16.48
N ILE A 210 -24.08 6.49 -17.09
CA ILE A 210 -22.65 6.85 -17.10
C ILE A 210 -22.28 7.65 -18.35
N MET A 211 -22.86 7.35 -19.52
CA MET A 211 -22.54 8.09 -20.75
C MET A 211 -22.84 9.59 -20.66
N PRO A 212 -23.98 10.05 -20.08
CA PRO A 212 -24.23 11.49 -19.98
C PRO A 212 -23.24 12.20 -19.07
N TRP A 213 -22.84 11.56 -17.98
CA TRP A 213 -21.81 12.10 -17.08
C TRP A 213 -20.45 12.16 -17.77
N LEU A 214 -20.02 11.07 -18.42
CA LEU A 214 -18.75 11.01 -19.14
C LEU A 214 -18.69 12.03 -20.29
N LEU A 215 -19.76 12.16 -21.07
CA LEU A 215 -19.86 13.15 -22.13
C LEU A 215 -19.75 14.57 -21.59
N LYS A 216 -20.36 14.86 -20.44
CA LYS A 216 -20.27 16.16 -19.78
C LYS A 216 -18.85 16.45 -19.30
N GLU A 217 -18.17 15.46 -18.75
CA GLU A 217 -16.81 15.62 -18.25
C GLU A 217 -15.81 15.81 -19.39
N VAL A 218 -15.90 14.98 -20.45
CA VAL A 218 -15.10 15.14 -21.67
C VAL A 218 -15.35 16.51 -22.32
N GLN A 219 -16.59 17.02 -22.28
CA GLN A 219 -16.92 18.35 -22.76
C GLN A 219 -16.25 19.46 -21.93
N ASN A 220 -16.18 19.30 -20.61
CA ASN A 220 -15.47 20.24 -19.74
C ASN A 220 -13.98 20.25 -20.06
N GLU A 221 -13.35 19.08 -20.17
CA GLU A 221 -11.92 18.98 -20.50
C GLU A 221 -11.61 19.57 -21.88
N LEU A 222 -12.44 19.29 -22.88
CA LEU A 222 -12.29 19.89 -24.21
C LEU A 222 -12.43 21.41 -24.15
N LYS A 223 -13.36 21.93 -23.34
CA LYS A 223 -13.53 23.38 -23.15
C LYS A 223 -12.30 24.00 -22.46
N HIS A 224 -11.73 23.34 -21.47
CA HIS A 224 -10.47 23.77 -20.83
C HIS A 224 -9.34 23.80 -21.85
N MET A 225 -9.18 22.73 -22.63
CA MET A 225 -8.14 22.64 -23.67
C MET A 225 -8.27 23.73 -24.73
N VAL A 226 -9.49 23.98 -25.22
CA VAL A 226 -9.75 25.06 -26.19
C VAL A 226 -9.47 26.43 -25.57
N SER A 227 -9.92 26.68 -24.33
CA SER A 227 -9.66 27.94 -23.64
C SER A 227 -8.16 28.17 -23.43
N SER A 228 -7.40 27.14 -23.04
CA SER A 228 -5.94 27.21 -22.91
C SER A 228 -5.28 27.51 -24.25
N LYS A 229 -5.73 26.90 -25.35
CA LYS A 229 -5.22 27.18 -26.69
C LYS A 229 -5.51 28.61 -27.13
N ASP A 230 -6.70 29.13 -26.85
CA ASP A 230 -7.08 30.50 -27.18
C ASP A 230 -6.20 31.51 -26.43
N ILE A 231 -5.99 31.29 -25.12
CA ILE A 231 -5.08 32.10 -24.29
C ILE A 231 -3.65 32.05 -24.85
N LEU A 232 -3.14 30.86 -25.18
CA LEU A 232 -1.80 30.72 -25.77
C LEU A 232 -1.68 31.44 -27.11
N THR A 233 -2.72 31.37 -27.94
CA THR A 233 -2.74 32.05 -29.24
C THR A 233 -2.72 33.57 -29.06
N ASP A 234 -3.40 34.09 -28.04
CA ASP A 234 -3.38 35.52 -27.73
C ASP A 234 -2.04 35.97 -27.14
N ILE A 235 -1.41 35.18 -26.27
CA ILE A 235 -0.05 35.45 -25.77
C ILE A 235 0.95 35.46 -26.92
N VAL A 236 0.89 34.47 -27.81
CA VAL A 236 1.78 34.41 -28.99
C VAL A 236 1.56 35.63 -29.89
N ARG A 237 0.31 36.05 -30.09
CA ARG A 237 -0.01 37.27 -30.84
C ARG A 237 0.61 38.50 -30.19
N GLU A 238 0.48 38.66 -28.88
CA GLU A 238 1.05 39.78 -28.12
C GLU A 238 2.59 39.80 -28.20
N ILE A 239 3.25 38.65 -28.08
CA ILE A 239 4.71 38.54 -28.21
C ILE A 239 5.16 38.96 -29.62
N VAL A 240 4.45 38.50 -30.66
CA VAL A 240 4.77 38.84 -32.06
C VAL A 240 4.55 40.33 -32.32
N GLU A 241 3.49 40.91 -31.75
CA GLU A 241 3.19 42.35 -31.88
C GLU A 241 4.25 43.20 -31.16
N THR A 242 4.57 42.86 -29.92
CA THR A 242 5.63 43.50 -29.12
C THR A 242 6.98 43.41 -29.85
N ARG A 243 7.33 42.23 -30.38
CA ARG A 243 8.57 42.05 -31.13
C ARG A 243 8.56 42.83 -32.45
N GLY A 244 7.40 42.91 -33.09
CA GLY A 244 7.19 43.73 -34.29
C GLY A 244 7.36 45.23 -34.04
N GLU A 245 6.94 45.74 -32.88
CA GLU A 245 7.16 47.13 -32.47
C GLU A 245 8.64 47.41 -32.21
N VAL A 246 9.34 46.52 -31.50
CA VAL A 246 10.79 46.65 -31.27
C VAL A 246 11.55 46.74 -32.60
N TYR A 247 11.21 45.90 -33.58
CA TYR A 247 11.85 45.96 -34.90
C TYR A 247 11.50 47.22 -35.69
N ARG A 248 10.31 47.82 -35.49
CA ARG A 248 9.99 49.13 -36.09
C ARG A 248 10.82 50.24 -35.48
N VAL A 249 10.95 50.28 -34.15
CA VAL A 249 11.75 51.29 -33.45
C VAL A 249 13.22 51.19 -33.86
N MET A 250 13.79 49.99 -33.90
CA MET A 250 15.18 49.79 -34.37
C MET A 250 15.38 50.28 -35.82
N LYS A 251 14.41 50.01 -36.70
CA LYS A 251 14.46 50.49 -38.08
C LYS A 251 14.36 52.03 -38.18
N ASP A 252 13.58 52.65 -37.31
CA ASP A 252 13.43 54.11 -37.28
C ASP A 252 14.69 54.77 -36.68
N GLU A 253 15.32 54.16 -35.67
CA GLU A 253 16.63 54.59 -35.12
C GLU A 253 17.76 54.45 -36.16
N ASP A 254 17.79 53.35 -36.91
CA ASP A 254 18.74 53.15 -38.02
C ASP A 254 18.51 54.18 -39.15
N ALA A 255 17.27 54.61 -39.37
CA ALA A 255 16.93 55.65 -40.34
C ALA A 255 17.30 57.06 -39.86
N GLU A 256 17.18 57.34 -38.55
CA GLU A 256 17.54 58.63 -37.94
C GLU A 256 19.07 58.82 -37.85
N ILE A 257 19.83 57.74 -37.66
CA ILE A 257 21.31 57.74 -37.75
C ILE A 257 21.79 58.06 -39.17
N LEU A 258 21.02 57.69 -40.20
CA LEU A 258 21.32 58.00 -41.60
C LEU A 258 20.90 59.42 -42.03
N ASP A 259 19.98 60.08 -41.32
CA ASP A 259 19.54 61.47 -41.58
C ASP A 259 20.41 62.52 -40.87
N LEU A 260 21.11 62.15 -39.79
CA LEU A 260 22.09 63.01 -39.09
C LEU A 260 23.50 63.00 -39.73
N GLY A 261 23.67 62.31 -40.86
CA GLY A 261 24.92 62.20 -41.61
C GLY A 261 25.00 63.04 -42.88
N SER A 262 24.10 64.00 -43.11
CA SER A 262 24.21 64.92 -44.26
C SER A 262 25.02 66.17 -43.93
N ASP A 263 26.34 66.03 -43.78
CA ASP A 263 27.30 67.10 -44.03
C ASP A 263 28.61 66.47 -44.53
N ASP A 264 28.74 66.49 -45.85
CA ASP A 264 29.93 66.60 -46.72
C ASP A 264 31.26 65.88 -46.40
N GLU A 265 31.94 65.48 -47.48
CA GLU A 265 33.35 65.04 -47.56
C GLU A 265 33.70 63.61 -47.11
N SER A 266 33.33 62.61 -47.92
CA SER A 266 34.27 61.51 -48.27
C SER A 266 33.91 60.76 -49.57
N ALA A 267 33.44 61.50 -50.58
CA ALA A 267 33.50 61.02 -51.96
C ALA A 267 34.94 61.23 -52.50
N LYS A 268 35.87 60.30 -52.19
CA LYS A 268 37.15 60.03 -52.89
C LYS A 268 38.07 59.15 -52.03
N LYS A 269 37.78 57.85 -52.01
CA LYS A 269 38.68 56.71 -51.85
C LYS A 269 37.76 55.49 -51.99
N ASP A 270 38.29 54.36 -52.39
CA ASP A 270 37.55 53.10 -52.61
C ASP A 270 37.03 52.85 -54.04
N GLU A 271 37.66 53.45 -55.05
CA GLU A 271 37.56 53.00 -56.45
C GLU A 271 38.81 52.19 -56.90
N GLU A 272 39.71 51.80 -55.99
CA GLU A 272 41.01 51.20 -56.35
C GLU A 272 41.33 49.85 -55.66
N THR A 273 40.30 49.12 -55.21
CA THR A 273 40.44 47.75 -54.66
C THR A 273 39.32 46.82 -55.12
N ARG A 274 38.91 46.93 -56.40
CA ARG A 274 37.77 46.19 -56.96
C ARG A 274 38.11 45.11 -57.99
N GLU A 275 39.37 44.73 -58.15
CA GLU A 275 39.76 43.67 -59.08
C GLU A 275 40.88 42.79 -58.50
N GLN A 276 40.54 42.00 -57.48
CA GLN A 276 41.16 40.70 -57.16
C GLN A 276 40.61 40.22 -55.81
N GLU A 277 39.55 39.42 -55.85
CA GLU A 277 39.23 38.31 -54.94
C GLU A 277 37.81 37.83 -55.25
N GLU A 278 37.68 37.07 -56.35
CA GLU A 278 36.52 36.22 -56.58
C GLU A 278 36.65 34.96 -55.71
N ASN A 279 35.69 34.79 -54.79
CA ASN A 279 35.46 33.69 -53.84
C ASN A 279 36.48 33.54 -52.69
N PRO A 280 36.02 33.76 -51.44
CA PRO A 280 35.50 32.64 -50.69
C PRO A 280 34.15 32.95 -50.01
N ASN A 281 33.11 32.20 -50.41
CA ASN A 281 32.11 31.75 -49.44
C ASN A 281 32.84 30.82 -48.46
N GLN A 282 33.22 31.30 -47.28
CA GLN A 282 33.58 30.42 -46.17
C GLN A 282 33.49 31.04 -44.76
N ASP A 283 33.36 32.37 -44.58
CA ASP A 283 33.48 32.95 -43.23
C ASP A 283 32.23 33.63 -42.66
N LEU A 284 31.11 33.71 -43.40
CA LEU A 284 29.84 34.26 -42.89
C LEU A 284 28.77 33.20 -42.62
N GLU A 285 28.91 31.97 -43.12
CA GLU A 285 28.10 30.84 -42.65
C GLU A 285 28.61 30.28 -41.30
N ASN A 286 29.87 30.53 -40.94
CA ASN A 286 30.48 29.99 -39.73
C ASN A 286 30.08 30.73 -38.44
N VAL A 287 29.63 31.98 -38.48
CA VAL A 287 29.23 32.70 -37.25
C VAL A 287 27.80 32.35 -36.85
N ASP A 288 26.88 32.25 -37.81
CA ASP A 288 25.50 31.81 -37.55
C ASP A 288 25.42 30.29 -37.30
N GLN A 289 26.27 29.47 -37.94
CA GLN A 289 26.38 28.05 -37.61
C GLN A 289 27.05 27.81 -36.25
N ASN A 290 27.98 28.65 -35.79
CA ASN A 290 28.59 28.52 -34.45
C ASN A 290 27.65 28.93 -33.32
N ILE A 291 26.82 29.97 -33.50
CA ILE A 291 25.81 30.36 -32.49
C ILE A 291 24.67 29.33 -32.45
N ALA A 292 24.21 28.84 -33.60
CA ALA A 292 23.20 27.78 -33.66
C ALA A 292 23.75 26.42 -33.19
N SER A 293 25.04 26.11 -33.41
CA SER A 293 25.65 24.89 -32.88
C SER A 293 25.96 24.96 -31.38
N ASP A 294 26.29 26.14 -30.83
CA ASP A 294 26.46 26.31 -29.37
C ASP A 294 25.12 26.25 -28.62
N GLU A 295 24.03 26.81 -29.17
CA GLU A 295 22.69 26.67 -28.58
C GLU A 295 22.17 25.22 -28.71
N THR A 296 22.35 24.57 -29.86
CA THR A 296 21.95 23.16 -30.03
C THR A 296 22.83 22.18 -29.26
N ASN A 297 24.12 22.46 -29.04
CA ASN A 297 24.98 21.65 -28.17
C ASN A 297 24.58 21.80 -26.70
N LYS A 298 24.18 22.99 -26.26
CA LYS A 298 23.72 23.23 -24.88
C LYS A 298 22.37 22.58 -24.60
N ASP A 299 21.49 22.51 -25.60
CA ASP A 299 20.23 21.78 -25.53
C ASP A 299 20.45 20.26 -25.62
N MET A 300 21.45 19.80 -26.37
CA MET A 300 21.83 18.38 -26.46
C MET A 300 22.51 17.88 -25.17
N GLU A 301 23.39 18.69 -24.55
CA GLU A 301 24.00 18.40 -23.24
C GLU A 301 22.94 18.36 -22.12
N GLN A 302 21.97 19.29 -22.13
CA GLN A 302 20.85 19.24 -21.18
C GLN A 302 19.96 18.01 -21.40
N MET A 303 19.77 17.59 -22.65
CA MET A 303 19.02 16.38 -22.99
C MET A 303 19.78 15.11 -22.58
N GLU A 304 21.11 15.07 -22.74
CA GLU A 304 21.97 13.98 -22.28
C GLU A 304 22.02 13.89 -20.76
N ASP A 305 22.12 15.01 -20.03
CA ASP A 305 22.06 15.05 -18.56
C ASP A 305 20.69 14.56 -18.03
N CYS A 306 19.62 14.92 -18.73
CA CYS A 306 18.28 14.42 -18.43
C CYS A 306 18.18 12.92 -18.73
N GLU A 307 18.73 12.45 -19.86
CA GLU A 307 18.73 11.04 -20.24
C GLU A 307 19.59 10.18 -19.29
N ILE A 308 20.71 10.71 -18.80
CA ILE A 308 21.56 10.10 -17.78
C ILE A 308 20.80 10.04 -16.45
N SER A 309 20.07 11.10 -16.08
CA SER A 309 19.22 11.11 -14.89
C SER A 309 18.11 10.05 -14.96
N TYR A 310 17.41 9.96 -16.09
CA TYR A 310 16.38 8.94 -16.32
C TYR A 310 16.95 7.51 -16.38
N LYS A 311 18.13 7.31 -16.97
CA LYS A 311 18.82 6.01 -16.97
C LYS A 311 19.22 5.59 -15.55
N ASN A 312 19.76 6.52 -14.75
CA ASN A 312 20.12 6.27 -13.35
C ASN A 312 18.88 5.99 -12.49
N GLN A 313 17.78 6.72 -12.71
CA GLN A 313 16.51 6.51 -12.00
C GLN A 313 15.90 5.14 -12.36
N ARG A 314 15.93 4.75 -13.63
CA ARG A 314 15.46 3.43 -14.08
C ARG A 314 16.34 2.30 -13.57
N GLU A 315 17.65 2.51 -13.46
CA GLU A 315 18.58 1.53 -12.90
C GLU A 315 18.38 1.38 -11.38
N LEU A 316 18.07 2.47 -10.67
CA LEU A 316 17.65 2.43 -9.26
C LEU A 316 16.31 1.71 -9.10
N GLU A 317 15.31 2.01 -9.94
CA GLU A 317 14.02 1.31 -9.93
C GLU A 317 14.18 -0.19 -10.26
N SER A 318 15.06 -0.54 -11.20
CA SER A 318 15.37 -1.93 -11.52
C SER A 318 16.04 -2.63 -10.33
N LYS A 319 17.01 -2.00 -9.68
CA LYS A 319 17.68 -2.53 -8.46
C LYS A 319 16.72 -2.67 -7.28
N MET A 320 15.81 -1.71 -7.10
CA MET A 320 14.75 -1.79 -6.09
C MET A 320 13.76 -2.92 -6.41
N SER A 321 13.44 -3.14 -7.68
CA SER A 321 12.59 -4.25 -8.11
C SER A 321 13.27 -5.61 -7.97
N GLU A 322 14.58 -5.69 -8.21
CA GLU A 322 15.38 -6.90 -8.02
C GLU A 322 15.52 -7.22 -6.54
N HIS A 323 15.77 -6.23 -5.68
CA HIS A 323 15.80 -6.43 -4.23
C HIS A 323 14.43 -6.90 -3.68
N ASN A 324 13.33 -6.29 -4.14
CA ASN A 324 11.98 -6.75 -3.79
C ASN A 324 11.69 -8.16 -4.30
N LYS A 325 12.32 -8.58 -5.40
CA LYS A 325 12.15 -9.92 -5.99
C LYS A 325 12.97 -10.96 -5.24
N GLU A 326 14.19 -10.62 -4.80
CA GLU A 326 14.98 -11.43 -3.87
C GLU A 326 14.23 -11.60 -2.53
N ASP A 327 13.63 -10.54 -1.99
CA ASP A 327 12.82 -10.62 -0.76
C ASP A 327 11.54 -11.47 -0.93
N LEU A 328 10.97 -11.53 -2.14
CA LEU A 328 9.83 -12.38 -2.49
C LEU A 328 10.25 -13.84 -2.69
N ASP A 329 11.41 -14.09 -3.29
CA ASP A 329 11.97 -15.42 -3.49
C ASP A 329 12.45 -16.02 -2.15
N ASP A 330 13.06 -15.24 -1.26
CA ASP A 330 13.43 -15.64 0.10
C ASP A 330 12.20 -15.98 0.95
N ASN A 331 11.13 -15.17 0.86
CA ASN A 331 9.87 -15.48 1.54
C ASN A 331 9.19 -16.73 0.96
N LYS A 332 9.33 -16.98 -0.34
CA LYS A 332 8.80 -18.17 -0.98
C LYS A 332 9.57 -19.43 -0.58
N GLU A 333 10.90 -19.36 -0.49
CA GLU A 333 11.74 -20.47 -0.01
C GLU A 333 11.46 -20.78 1.47
N ILE A 334 11.19 -19.77 2.30
CA ILE A 334 10.75 -19.94 3.70
C ILE A 334 9.36 -20.59 3.80
N VAL A 335 8.41 -20.23 2.93
CA VAL A 335 7.06 -20.83 2.90
C VAL A 335 7.12 -22.28 2.40
N ASP A 336 7.92 -22.57 1.37
CA ASP A 336 8.10 -23.93 0.85
C ASP A 336 8.83 -24.84 1.87
N GLU A 337 9.76 -24.31 2.68
CA GLU A 337 10.37 -25.04 3.81
C GLU A 337 9.40 -25.26 4.98
N GLU A 338 8.50 -24.31 5.29
CA GLU A 338 7.47 -24.49 6.32
C GLU A 338 6.40 -25.51 5.91
N ASP A 339 5.99 -25.53 4.63
CA ASP A 339 5.00 -26.47 4.09
C ASP A 339 5.54 -27.91 4.04
N THR A 340 6.81 -28.09 3.62
CA THR A 340 7.46 -29.42 3.63
C THR A 340 7.69 -29.94 5.05
N ASN A 341 8.02 -29.07 6.00
CA ASN A 341 8.14 -29.45 7.41
C ASN A 341 6.78 -29.75 8.07
N ASN A 342 5.70 -29.09 7.66
CA ASN A 342 4.36 -29.39 8.12
C ASN A 342 3.83 -30.72 7.56
N ASP A 343 4.11 -31.05 6.30
CA ASP A 343 3.75 -32.35 5.70
C ASP A 343 4.53 -33.53 6.32
N LEU A 344 5.81 -33.34 6.64
CA LEU A 344 6.60 -34.32 7.41
C LEU A 344 6.05 -34.52 8.83
N LYS A 345 5.51 -33.46 9.43
CA LYS A 345 4.93 -33.50 10.79
C LYS A 345 3.52 -34.09 10.80
N LEU A 346 2.74 -33.88 9.74
CA LEU A 346 1.43 -34.51 9.52
C LEU A 346 1.57 -36.00 9.23
N SER A 347 2.51 -36.40 8.36
CA SER A 347 2.81 -37.81 8.07
C SER A 347 3.35 -38.57 9.29
N ALA A 348 4.25 -37.97 10.07
CA ALA A 348 4.70 -38.56 11.35
C ALA A 348 3.56 -38.69 12.38
N ARG A 349 2.60 -37.75 12.39
CA ARG A 349 1.44 -37.79 13.29
C ARG A 349 0.37 -38.79 12.83
N VAL A 350 0.27 -39.07 11.53
CA VAL A 350 -0.57 -40.16 11.00
C VAL A 350 0.01 -41.52 11.38
N GLU A 351 1.33 -41.72 11.29
CA GLU A 351 1.97 -42.98 11.70
C GLU A 351 1.92 -43.24 13.23
N GLU A 352 2.00 -42.19 14.05
CA GLU A 352 1.81 -42.31 15.51
C GLU A 352 0.35 -42.64 15.90
N ASN A 353 -0.64 -42.22 15.11
CA ASN A 353 -2.06 -42.50 15.35
C ASN A 353 -2.50 -43.87 14.80
N GLU A 354 -1.83 -44.41 13.77
CA GLU A 354 -2.10 -45.76 13.26
C GLU A 354 -1.50 -46.86 14.14
N THR A 355 -0.41 -46.58 14.85
CA THR A 355 0.23 -47.54 15.76
C THR A 355 -0.32 -47.52 17.19
N GLY A 356 -1.12 -46.51 17.52
CA GLY A 356 -1.73 -46.31 18.83
C GLY A 356 -3.25 -46.42 18.82
N SER A 357 -3.78 -47.60 19.16
CA SER A 357 -5.16 -47.83 19.65
C SER A 357 -6.28 -48.02 18.61
N VAL A 358 -6.35 -49.22 18.01
CA VAL A 358 -7.62 -49.99 17.92
C VAL A 358 -7.32 -51.48 18.10
N LYS A 359 -7.00 -51.89 19.33
CA LYS A 359 -7.31 -53.25 19.80
C LYS A 359 -8.69 -53.18 20.43
N HIS A 360 -9.59 -54.03 19.93
CA HIS A 360 -10.97 -54.27 20.33
C HIS A 360 -12.06 -53.42 19.66
N LEU A 361 -12.92 -54.17 18.96
CA LEU A 361 -14.33 -53.94 18.58
C LEU A 361 -14.56 -53.76 17.07
N ILE A 362 -14.81 -54.87 16.37
CA ILE A 362 -15.97 -55.15 15.48
C ILE A 362 -15.89 -56.64 15.06
N PRO A 363 -16.95 -57.46 15.25
CA PRO A 363 -17.03 -58.83 14.71
C PRO A 363 -17.68 -58.88 13.31
N GLU A 364 -17.18 -59.82 12.50
CA GLU A 364 -17.85 -60.61 11.44
C GLU A 364 -19.02 -59.97 10.65
N ILE A 365 -18.72 -59.44 9.47
CA ILE A 365 -19.66 -59.43 8.33
C ILE A 365 -18.86 -59.73 7.05
N SER A 366 -18.62 -61.01 6.78
CA SER A 366 -18.17 -61.49 5.46
C SER A 366 -18.50 -62.97 5.30
N GLU A 367 -19.78 -63.34 5.36
CA GLU A 367 -20.21 -64.72 5.07
C GLU A 367 -21.70 -64.79 4.67
N ILE A 368 -22.15 -63.95 3.71
CA ILE A 368 -23.53 -64.03 3.16
C ILE A 368 -23.60 -63.99 1.61
N GLU A 369 -22.50 -63.84 0.86
CA GLU A 369 -22.60 -63.75 -0.62
C GLU A 369 -22.36 -65.04 -1.41
N ASP A 370 -21.97 -66.16 -0.80
CA ASP A 370 -21.64 -67.40 -1.54
C ASP A 370 -22.75 -68.47 -1.62
N LYS A 371 -24.02 -68.11 -1.36
CA LYS A 371 -25.15 -69.07 -1.46
C LYS A 371 -26.28 -68.68 -2.42
N LYS A 372 -26.08 -67.73 -3.33
CA LYS A 372 -27.15 -67.28 -4.26
C LYS A 372 -26.87 -67.51 -5.76
N THR A 373 -26.00 -68.45 -6.12
CA THR A 373 -25.67 -68.80 -7.51
C THR A 373 -25.76 -70.30 -7.85
N GLN A 374 -26.38 -71.11 -7.00
CA GLN A 374 -26.70 -72.53 -7.30
C GLN A 374 -28.16 -72.87 -6.95
N ASP A 375 -29.12 -72.13 -7.49
CA ASP A 375 -30.49 -72.65 -7.67
C ASP A 375 -31.25 -71.75 -8.64
N ASN A 376 -31.11 -71.99 -9.95
CA ASN A 376 -32.03 -71.55 -11.02
C ASN A 376 -31.42 -71.98 -12.38
N GLY A 377 -31.72 -73.21 -12.80
CA GLY A 377 -31.23 -73.71 -14.07
C GLY A 377 -31.73 -75.10 -14.43
N GLU A 378 -33.02 -75.40 -14.23
CA GLU A 378 -33.72 -76.50 -14.91
C GLU A 378 -35.23 -76.30 -14.73
N VAL A 379 -35.94 -75.88 -15.80
CA VAL A 379 -37.30 -76.28 -16.21
C VAL A 379 -37.71 -75.47 -17.45
N GLU A 380 -37.76 -76.20 -18.57
CA GLU A 380 -38.69 -76.11 -19.72
C GLU A 380 -38.68 -74.89 -20.68
N SER A 381 -38.09 -75.10 -21.87
CA SER A 381 -38.84 -75.37 -23.13
C SER A 381 -37.91 -75.87 -24.23
#